data_AF-A0A935L9X4-F1
#
_entry.id   AF-A0A935L9X4-F1
#
_cell.length_a   1.000
_cell.length_b   1.000
_cell.length_c   1.000
_cell.angle_alpha   90.00
_cell.angle_beta   90.00
_cell.angle_gamma   90.00
#
_symmetry.space_group_name_H-M   'P 1'
#
loop_
_entity.id
_entity.type
_entity.pdbx_description
1 polymer ?
#
loop_
_entity_poly.entity_id
_entity_poly.type
_entity_poly.pdbx_seq_one_letter_code
_entity_poly.pdbx_strand_id
1 'polypeptide(L)'
;MTRTGVMMVGLWLALLATALAAVLVSQDCRRIYMQLAKHQRTEHQLQVDWGRYLLERSTLASPGRIEKLAAEQYGLRAPALQEIIMVQP
;
A
#
# COMPACT_ATOMS: atom_id res chain seq x y z
N MET A 1 16.59 7.35 -61.99
CA MET A 1 17.49 6.97 -60.88
C MET A 1 17.45 7.95 -59.71
N THR A 2 17.18 9.24 -59.93
CA THR A 2 17.07 10.26 -58.86
C THR A 2 15.88 10.07 -57.91
N ARG A 3 14.72 9.63 -58.42
CA ARG A 3 13.49 9.45 -57.61
C ARG A 3 13.63 8.38 -56.51
N THR A 4 14.31 7.28 -56.81
CA THR A 4 14.57 6.19 -55.85
C THR A 4 15.57 6.59 -54.78
N GLY A 5 16.60 7.38 -55.14
CA GLY A 5 17.57 7.90 -54.16
C GLY A 5 16.93 8.79 -53.10
N VAL A 6 16.03 9.69 -53.51
CA VAL A 6 15.29 10.56 -52.57
C VAL A 6 14.42 9.73 -51.62
N MET A 7 13.72 8.71 -52.13
CA MET A 7 12.91 7.82 -51.29
C MET A 7 13.77 7.05 -50.27
N MET A 8 14.95 6.59 -50.68
CA MET A 8 15.86 5.83 -49.81
C MET A 8 16.43 6.70 -48.68
N VAL A 9 16.84 7.94 -48.99
CA VAL A 9 17.29 8.91 -47.99
C VAL A 9 16.15 9.29 -47.03
N GLY A 10 14.94 9.49 -47.53
CA GLY A 10 13.76 9.76 -46.71
C GLY A 10 13.44 8.64 -45.71
N LEU A 11 13.49 7.38 -46.17
CA LEU A 11 13.33 6.20 -45.32
C LEU A 11 14.42 6.11 -44.26
N TRP A 12 15.66 6.42 -44.62
CA TRP A 12 16.79 6.40 -43.68
C TRP A 12 16.64 7.44 -42.57
N LEU A 13 16.23 8.66 -42.92
CA LEU A 13 15.91 9.72 -41.97
C LEU A 13 14.72 9.37 -41.07
N ALA A 14 13.66 8.78 -41.62
CA ALA A 14 12.51 8.33 -40.85
C ALA A 14 12.89 7.25 -39.83
N LEU A 15 13.77 6.32 -40.21
CA LEU A 15 14.27 5.28 -39.32
C LEU A 15 15.07 5.87 -38.16
N LEU A 16 15.98 6.81 -38.44
CA LEU A 16 16.74 7.51 -37.40
C LEU A 16 15.84 8.30 -36.46
N ALA A 17 14.87 9.03 -37.00
CA ALA A 17 13.91 9.79 -36.20
C ALA A 17 13.10 8.86 -35.28
N THR A 18 12.67 7.71 -35.79
CA THR A 18 11.95 6.70 -35.02
C THR A 18 12.83 6.12 -33.90
N ALA A 19 14.10 5.83 -34.17
CA ALA A 19 15.03 5.32 -33.16
C ALA A 19 15.24 6.34 -32.02
N LEU A 20 15.45 7.62 -32.36
CA LEU A 20 15.58 8.70 -31.39
C LEU A 20 14.30 8.88 -30.57
N ALA A 21 13.14 8.91 -31.23
CA ALA A 21 11.85 9.03 -30.57
C ALA A 21 11.59 7.88 -29.59
N ALA A 22 11.91 6.64 -29.97
CA ALA A 22 11.76 5.48 -29.09
C ALA A 22 12.63 5.61 -27.82
N VAL A 23 13.85 6.12 -27.94
CA VAL A 23 14.73 6.35 -26.78
C VAL A 23 14.15 7.43 -25.86
N LEU A 24 13.65 8.53 -26.40
CA LEU A 24 13.03 9.60 -25.61
C LEU A 24 11.80 9.09 -24.85
N VAL A 25 10.91 8.39 -25.54
CA VAL A 25 9.70 7.79 -24.93
C VAL A 25 10.07 6.81 -23.83
N SER A 26 11.12 6.00 -24.02
CA SER A 26 11.60 5.07 -22.98
C SER A 26 12.07 5.79 -21.72
N GLN A 27 12.80 6.91 -21.87
CA GLN A 27 13.24 7.73 -20.74
C GLN A 27 12.06 8.36 -20.00
N ASP A 28 11.06 8.89 -20.72
CA ASP A 28 9.87 9.47 -20.11
C ASP A 28 9.01 8.41 -19.40
N CYS A 29 8.85 7.24 -20.02
CA CYS A 29 8.17 6.10 -19.39
C CYS A 29 8.83 5.73 -18.06
N ARG A 30 10.17 5.67 -18.03
CA ARG A 30 10.92 5.39 -16.79
C ARG A 30 10.70 6.47 -15.72
N ARG A 31 10.66 7.76 -16.09
CA ARG A 31 10.40 8.87 -15.15
C ARG A 31 9.00 8.78 -14.55
N ILE A 32 7.97 8.60 -15.38
CA ILE A 32 6.58 8.48 -14.94
C ILE A 32 6.41 7.27 -14.01
N TYR A 33 7.01 6.13 -14.38
CA TYR A 33 6.97 4.93 -13.56
C TYR A 33 7.66 5.12 -12.19
N MET A 34 8.79 5.82 -12.15
CA MET A 34 9.46 6.13 -10.87
C MET A 34 8.60 7.01 -9.96
N GLN A 35 7.85 7.97 -10.51
CA GLN A 35 6.92 8.79 -9.71
C GLN A 35 5.79 7.94 -9.14
N LEU A 36 5.20 7.07 -9.95
CA LEU A 36 4.15 6.15 -9.50
C LEU A 36 4.67 5.21 -8.40
N ALA A 37 5.87 4.64 -8.58
CA ALA A 37 6.51 3.77 -7.60
C ALA A 37 6.77 4.49 -6.26
N LYS A 38 7.07 5.80 -6.28
CA LYS A 38 7.28 6.59 -5.06
C LYS A 38 6.00 6.69 -4.23
N HIS A 39 4.86 6.96 -4.88
CA HIS A 39 3.57 7.01 -4.19
C HIS A 39 3.19 5.65 -3.61
N GLN A 40 3.34 4.57 -4.38
CA GLN A 40 3.07 3.21 -3.90
C GLN A 40 3.95 2.80 -2.71
N ARG A 41 5.23 3.21 -2.69
CA ARG A 41 6.11 2.95 -1.54
C ARG A 41 5.62 3.64 -0.27
N THR A 42 5.11 4.86 -0.39
CA THR A 42 4.61 5.64 0.75
C THR A 42 3.36 4.98 1.33
N GLU A 43 2.42 4.60 0.47
CA GLU A 43 1.22 3.81 0.85
C GLU A 43 1.61 2.51 1.58
N HIS A 44 2.55 1.76 1.01
CA HIS A 44 2.98 0.49 1.58
C HIS A 44 3.63 0.67 2.97
N GLN A 45 4.46 1.70 3.16
CA GLN A 45 5.04 2.01 4.47
C GLN A 45 3.96 2.34 5.51
N LEU A 46 2.98 3.17 5.14
CA LEU A 46 1.87 3.50 6.03
C LEU A 46 1.07 2.26 6.43
N GLN A 47 0.85 1.34 5.49
CA GLN A 47 0.11 0.11 5.76
C GLN A 47 0.86 -0.84 6.70
N VAL A 48 2.18 -0.92 6.56
CA VAL A 48 3.06 -1.67 7.49
C VAL A 48 3.00 -1.05 8.89
N ASP A 49 3.14 0.27 8.99
CA ASP A 49 3.08 0.97 10.28
C ASP A 49 1.71 0.81 10.94
N TRP A 50 0.62 0.91 10.17
CA TRP A 50 -0.73 0.68 10.68
C TRP A 50 -0.91 -0.77 11.19
N GLY A 51 -0.39 -1.76 10.46
CA GLY A 51 -0.37 -3.15 10.91
C GLY A 51 0.40 -3.31 12.22
N ARG A 52 1.55 -2.64 12.37
CA ARG A 52 2.31 -2.63 13.63
C ARG A 52 1.50 -2.02 14.78
N TYR A 53 0.88 -0.86 14.57
CA TYR A 53 0.04 -0.23 15.59
C TYR A 53 -1.18 -1.06 15.95
N LEU A 54 -1.78 -1.78 15.00
CA LEU A 54 -2.91 -2.65 15.26
C LEU A 54 -2.50 -3.84 16.13
N LEU A 55 -1.32 -4.41 15.88
CA LEU A 55 -0.74 -5.47 16.72
C LEU A 55 -0.35 -4.94 18.11
N GLU A 56 0.24 -3.76 18.19
CA GLU A 56 0.51 -3.09 19.47
C GLU A 56 -0.80 -2.88 20.26
N ARG A 57 -1.86 -2.38 19.61
CA ARG A 57 -3.17 -2.19 20.25
C ARG A 57 -3.88 -3.49 20.59
N SER A 58 -3.82 -4.53 19.77
CA SER A 58 -4.46 -5.81 20.08
C SER A 58 -3.80 -6.49 21.28
N THR A 59 -2.50 -6.29 21.46
CA THR A 59 -1.77 -6.73 22.67
C THR A 59 -2.23 -5.95 23.91
N LEU A 60 -2.53 -4.65 23.76
CA LEU A 60 -3.03 -3.77 24.82
C LEU A 60 -4.56 -3.87 25.06
N ALA A 61 -5.30 -4.40 24.09
CA ALA A 61 -6.74 -4.67 24.10
C ALA A 61 -7.06 -6.15 24.41
N SER A 62 -6.04 -6.93 24.78
CA SER A 62 -6.23 -8.25 25.40
C SER A 62 -7.26 -8.13 26.53
N PRO A 63 -8.39 -8.85 26.45
CA PRO A 63 -9.46 -8.80 27.46
C PRO A 63 -8.95 -8.97 28.89
N GLY A 64 -7.84 -9.70 29.07
CA GLY A 64 -7.22 -9.91 30.38
C GLY A 64 -6.67 -8.65 31.05
N ARG A 65 -6.33 -7.59 30.30
CA ARG A 65 -5.93 -6.31 30.93
C ARG A 65 -7.14 -5.51 31.42
N ILE A 66 -8.23 -5.55 30.67
CA ILE A 66 -9.51 -4.93 31.08
C ILE A 66 -10.03 -5.64 32.33
N GLU A 67 -9.97 -6.97 32.36
CA GLU A 67 -10.36 -7.80 33.50
C GLU A 67 -9.50 -7.52 34.74
N LYS A 68 -8.16 -7.41 34.58
CA LYS A 68 -7.27 -7.00 35.68
C LYS A 68 -7.57 -5.60 36.19
N LEU A 69 -7.77 -4.62 35.31
CA LEU A 69 -8.07 -3.25 35.72
C LEU A 69 -9.44 -3.14 36.41
N ALA A 70 -10.44 -3.90 35.94
CA ALA A 70 -11.76 -4.01 36.54
C ALA A 70 -11.69 -4.64 37.95
N ALA A 71 -10.87 -5.68 38.12
CA ALA A 71 -10.63 -6.30 39.42
C ALA A 71 -9.86 -5.38 40.37
N GLU A 72 -8.83 -4.68 39.90
CA GLU A 72 -7.96 -3.85 40.74
C GLU A 72 -8.56 -2.47 41.09
N GLN A 73 -9.18 -1.75 40.14
CA GLN A 73 -9.75 -0.43 40.42
C GLN A 73 -11.18 -0.47 40.96
N TYR A 74 -11.98 -1.44 40.53
CA TYR A 74 -13.41 -1.50 40.86
C TYR A 74 -13.79 -2.72 41.70
N GLY A 75 -12.83 -3.59 42.05
CA GLY A 75 -13.09 -4.79 42.85
C GLY A 75 -13.99 -5.81 42.16
N LEU A 76 -14.13 -5.73 40.83
CA LEU A 76 -15.04 -6.58 40.08
C LEU A 76 -14.52 -8.02 40.03
N ARG A 77 -15.40 -8.99 40.33
CA ARG A 77 -15.15 -10.43 40.21
C ARG A 77 -16.12 -11.03 39.20
N ALA A 78 -15.71 -12.12 38.54
CA ALA A 78 -16.64 -12.91 37.74
C ALA A 78 -17.77 -13.45 38.65
N PRO A 79 -19.05 -13.28 38.26
CA PRO A 79 -20.17 -13.75 39.07
C PRO A 79 -20.19 -15.28 39.14
N ALA A 80 -20.55 -15.82 40.30
CA ALA A 80 -20.74 -17.26 40.45
C ALA A 80 -21.96 -17.71 39.63
N LEU A 81 -22.00 -19.00 39.22
CA LEU A 81 -23.10 -19.56 38.41
C LEU A 81 -24.50 -19.33 39.03
N GLN A 82 -24.56 -19.10 40.34
CA GLN A 82 -25.76 -18.88 41.14
C GLN A 82 -26.24 -17.41 41.11
N GLU A 83 -25.41 -16.47 40.66
CA GLU A 83 -25.69 -15.02 40.60
C GLU A 83 -26.15 -14.58 39.20
N ILE A 84 -26.19 -15.50 38.23
CA ILE A 84 -26.57 -15.21 36.83
C ILE A 84 -28.09 -15.36 36.68
N ILE A 85 -28.78 -14.23 36.56
CA ILE A 85 -30.23 -14.20 36.31
C ILE A 85 -30.46 -13.94 34.82
N MET A 86 -31.01 -14.92 34.12
CA MET A 86 -31.35 -14.79 32.70
C MET A 86 -32.70 -14.06 32.57
N VAL A 87 -32.65 -12.79 32.14
CA VAL A 87 -33.87 -12.04 31.79
C VAL A 87 -34.26 -12.43 30.35
N GLN A 88 -35.41 -13.08 30.20
CA GLN A 88 -36.01 -13.32 28.88
C GLN A 88 -36.67 -12.03 28.38
N PRO A 89 -36.61 -11.75 27.07
CA PRO A 89 -37.17 -10.53 26.47
C PRO A 89 -38.69 -10.45 26.58
#